data_AF-A0A9W8R828-F1
#
_entry.id   AF-A0A9W8R828-F1
#
_cell.length_a   1.000
_cell.length_b   1.000
_cell.length_c   1.000
_cell.angle_alpha   90.00
_cell.angle_beta   90.00
_cell.angle_gamma   90.00
#
_symmetry.space_group_name_H-M   'P 1'
#
loop_
_entity.id
_entity.type
_entity.pdbx_description
1 polymer ?
#
loop_
_entity_poly.entity_id
_entity_poly.type
_entity_poly.pdbx_seq_one_letter_code
_entity_poly.pdbx_strand_id
1 'polypeptide(L)'
;MENQHLTSEPSLYVLRLPSRPLDFTLSDNLPPLPSDWDFLPRPSTTPFPFLDRLPPELFHIIISQLDLASLHALRRTNRRAAELLYSHSEYNALITHAWDAVRGALCIDTAKIITCKQLHEKLCTEKCDGCGDFGGYLYLLTCKRVCFVCFSERKRYFPVPPSLACRKYWISSEVVDTLPHMKVMPGVYSPARVASVESVFVDSESALNAGLEIHGSSDVMTETVIEKEMERINEYSRRRYEAAFSEEDPKPFVEPPEVFLSRCDERVNNPHRFLAIVPAPWLNKSKQLTEQGFHCIGCEDLEKMPFHHRRRFTATSFEEHLEECGEINQGKHAKFGSEDDQDEDQGEDQGEDQGEDPDDEDPRMRNLGQLEMMALFRLWF
;
A
#
# COMPACT_ATOMS: atom_id res chain seq x y z
N MET A 1 24.21 -20.31 43.06
CA MET A 1 24.08 -20.62 41.62
C MET A 1 22.66 -21.10 41.41
N GLU A 2 21.77 -20.20 41.08
CA GLU A 2 20.44 -20.53 40.55
C GLU A 2 20.03 -19.31 39.73
N ASN A 3 20.33 -19.38 38.42
CA ASN A 3 19.90 -18.42 37.43
C ASN A 3 18.41 -18.67 37.17
N GLN A 4 17.55 -17.80 37.69
CA GLN A 4 16.18 -17.68 37.20
C GLN A 4 16.21 -16.71 36.01
N HIS A 5 16.26 -17.27 34.80
CA HIS A 5 15.84 -16.55 33.60
C HIS A 5 14.33 -16.33 33.69
N LEU A 6 13.91 -15.15 34.16
CA LEU A 6 12.54 -14.67 33.92
C LEU A 6 12.45 -14.24 32.45
N THR A 7 11.89 -15.10 31.61
CA THR A 7 11.21 -14.65 30.40
C THR A 7 9.80 -14.23 30.81
N SER A 8 9.62 -12.95 31.13
CA SER A 8 8.29 -12.40 31.42
C SER A 8 7.54 -12.22 30.11
N GLU A 9 6.55 -13.07 29.84
CA GLU A 9 5.53 -12.74 28.84
C GLU A 9 4.89 -11.39 29.24
N PRO A 10 4.75 -10.42 28.31
CA PRO A 10 4.13 -9.15 28.64
C PRO A 10 2.70 -9.38 29.12
N SER A 11 2.38 -8.82 30.28
CA SER A 11 1.08 -8.93 30.94
C SER A 11 -0.07 -8.58 29.97
N LEU A 12 -1.09 -9.45 29.91
CA LEU A 12 -2.31 -9.29 29.08
C LEU A 12 -3.03 -7.94 29.26
N TYR A 13 -2.74 -7.19 30.32
CA TYR A 13 -3.32 -5.87 30.60
C TYR A 13 -2.73 -4.72 29.75
N VAL A 14 -1.65 -4.96 29.02
CA VAL A 14 -0.93 -3.92 28.24
C VAL A 14 -1.23 -4.02 26.74
N LEU A 15 -1.83 -5.12 26.31
CA LEU A 15 -1.99 -5.48 24.90
C LEU A 15 -3.46 -5.38 24.47
N ARG A 16 -3.72 -4.69 23.36
CA ARG A 16 -5.02 -4.75 22.70
C ARG A 16 -4.89 -5.63 21.46
N LEU A 17 -5.62 -6.75 21.43
CA LEU A 17 -5.83 -7.48 20.19
C LEU A 17 -6.46 -6.54 19.17
N PRO A 18 -6.09 -6.61 17.89
CA PRO A 18 -6.74 -5.81 16.87
C PRO A 18 -8.21 -6.24 16.79
N SER A 19 -9.10 -5.46 17.40
CA SER A 19 -10.52 -5.50 17.07
C SER A 19 -10.59 -5.03 15.63
N ARG A 20 -10.80 -5.90 14.64
CA ARG A 20 -10.78 -5.56 13.19
C ARG A 20 -11.63 -4.30 12.97
N PRO A 21 -11.03 -3.10 12.92
CA PRO A 21 -11.77 -1.91 12.57
C PRO A 21 -12.10 -2.06 11.09
N LEU A 22 -13.16 -1.39 10.63
CA LEU A 22 -13.37 -1.30 9.20
C LEU A 22 -12.25 -0.39 8.65
N ASP A 23 -11.17 -1.00 8.18
CA ASP A 23 -9.99 -0.29 7.69
C ASP A 23 -10.19 0.22 6.26
N PHE A 24 -11.41 0.05 5.71
CA PHE A 24 -11.83 0.42 4.36
C PHE A 24 -10.86 -0.12 3.29
N THR A 25 -10.30 -1.30 3.56
CA THR A 25 -9.32 -1.96 2.71
C THR A 25 -10.01 -2.68 1.54
N LEU A 26 -9.21 -3.15 0.58
CA LEU A 26 -9.72 -4.02 -0.49
C LEU A 26 -10.47 -5.23 0.06
N SER A 27 -9.99 -5.80 1.18
CA SER A 27 -10.60 -6.99 1.77
C SER A 27 -12.02 -6.76 2.28
N ASP A 28 -12.35 -5.53 2.67
CA ASP A 28 -13.67 -5.16 3.21
C ASP A 28 -14.71 -4.97 2.10
N ASN A 29 -14.23 -4.82 0.85
CA ASN A 29 -15.05 -4.63 -0.34
C ASN A 29 -15.17 -5.90 -1.19
N LEU A 30 -14.43 -6.97 -0.85
CA LEU A 30 -14.51 -8.25 -1.54
C LEU A 30 -15.93 -8.80 -1.51
N PRO A 31 -16.42 -9.43 -2.60
CA PRO A 31 -17.70 -10.12 -2.57
C PRO A 31 -17.76 -11.14 -1.42
N PRO A 32 -18.93 -11.44 -0.85
CA PRO A 32 -19.04 -12.51 0.13
C PRO A 32 -18.66 -13.85 -0.51
N LEU A 33 -18.04 -14.74 0.27
CA LEU A 33 -17.83 -16.11 -0.17
C LEU A 33 -19.20 -16.82 -0.26
N PRO A 34 -19.46 -17.58 -1.33
CA PRO A 34 -20.61 -18.48 -1.37
C PRO A 34 -20.64 -19.41 -0.15
N SER A 35 -21.83 -19.74 0.36
CA SER A 35 -21.99 -20.66 1.49
C SER A 35 -21.37 -22.04 1.25
N ASP A 36 -21.33 -22.45 -0.01
CA ASP A 36 -20.89 -23.78 -0.44
C ASP A 36 -19.43 -23.78 -0.92
N TRP A 37 -18.66 -22.76 -0.55
CA TRP A 37 -17.27 -22.63 -0.98
C TRP A 37 -16.38 -23.60 -0.19
N ASP A 38 -16.28 -24.84 -0.67
CA ASP A 38 -15.41 -25.84 -0.09
C ASP A 38 -13.94 -25.51 -0.39
N PHE A 39 -13.20 -25.17 0.66
CA PHE A 39 -11.74 -25.11 0.64
C PHE A 39 -11.10 -26.48 0.44
N LEU A 40 -11.84 -27.59 0.41
CA LEU A 40 -11.27 -28.90 0.20
C LEU A 40 -11.85 -29.50 -1.07
N PRO A 41 -11.01 -29.82 -2.07
CA PRO A 41 -11.48 -30.45 -3.29
C PRO A 41 -12.03 -31.84 -2.93
N ARG A 42 -13.20 -32.19 -3.46
CA ARG A 42 -13.70 -33.57 -3.33
C ARG A 42 -12.75 -34.51 -4.04
N PRO A 43 -12.38 -35.64 -3.41
CA PRO A 43 -11.49 -36.61 -4.01
C PRO A 43 -12.03 -37.11 -5.35
N SER A 44 -11.17 -37.05 -6.36
CA SER A 44 -11.39 -37.40 -7.74
C SER A 44 -11.04 -38.87 -7.92
N THR A 45 -11.96 -39.61 -8.52
CA THR A 45 -11.73 -40.98 -8.98
C THR A 45 -11.15 -41.02 -10.40
N THR A 46 -11.05 -39.87 -11.08
CA THR A 46 -10.53 -39.78 -12.45
C THR A 46 -9.06 -39.33 -12.46
N PRO A 47 -8.15 -40.09 -13.10
CA PRO A 47 -6.75 -39.70 -13.23
C PRO A 47 -6.60 -38.47 -14.13
N PHE A 48 -5.60 -37.63 -13.84
CA PHE A 48 -5.17 -36.55 -14.73
C PHE A 48 -3.81 -36.93 -15.32
N PRO A 49 -3.81 -37.73 -16.40
CA PRO A 49 -2.62 -38.43 -16.85
C PRO A 49 -1.46 -37.51 -17.23
N PHE A 50 -1.67 -36.22 -17.47
CA PHE A 50 -0.57 -35.29 -17.74
C PHE A 50 0.18 -34.86 -16.47
N LEU A 51 -0.50 -34.42 -15.41
CA LEU A 51 0.17 -34.03 -14.14
C LEU A 51 0.59 -35.26 -13.33
N ASP A 52 -0.18 -36.34 -13.37
CA ASP A 52 0.16 -37.56 -12.63
C ASP A 52 1.44 -38.25 -13.18
N ARG A 53 1.89 -37.88 -14.39
CA ARG A 53 3.17 -38.35 -14.98
C ARG A 53 4.37 -37.48 -14.63
N LEU A 54 4.14 -36.31 -14.03
CA LEU A 54 5.20 -35.38 -13.70
C LEU A 54 5.87 -35.83 -12.37
N PRO A 55 7.22 -35.87 -12.29
CA PRO A 55 7.90 -36.05 -11.02
C PRO A 55 7.40 -35.04 -9.96
N PRO A 56 7.16 -35.47 -8.71
CA PRO A 56 6.64 -34.59 -7.66
C PRO A 56 7.47 -33.32 -7.49
N GLU A 57 8.78 -33.39 -7.64
CA GLU A 57 9.69 -32.26 -7.51
C GLU A 57 9.42 -31.20 -8.58
N LEU A 58 9.22 -31.63 -9.83
CA LEU A 58 8.87 -30.72 -10.93
C LEU A 58 7.48 -30.12 -10.70
N PHE A 59 6.58 -30.88 -10.09
CA PHE A 59 5.23 -30.39 -9.79
C PHE A 59 5.31 -29.23 -8.80
N HIS A 60 6.03 -29.42 -7.70
CA HIS A 60 6.25 -28.36 -6.71
C HIS A 60 6.91 -27.12 -7.31
N ILE A 61 7.95 -27.28 -8.13
CA ILE A 61 8.61 -26.15 -8.80
C ILE A 61 7.62 -25.39 -9.69
N ILE A 62 6.82 -26.10 -10.50
CA ILE A 62 5.84 -25.47 -11.39
C ILE A 62 4.81 -24.69 -10.57
N ILE A 63 4.22 -25.30 -9.54
CA ILE A 63 3.19 -24.66 -8.72
C ILE A 63 3.73 -23.41 -8.01
N SER A 64 4.93 -23.47 -7.44
CA SER A 64 5.58 -22.31 -6.81
C SER A 64 5.79 -21.14 -7.79
N GLN A 65 6.09 -21.43 -9.06
CA GLN A 65 6.42 -20.41 -10.07
C GLN A 65 5.20 -19.91 -10.87
N LEU A 66 4.07 -20.60 -10.82
CA LEU A 66 2.85 -20.14 -11.47
C LEU A 66 2.28 -18.91 -10.78
N ASP A 67 1.71 -18.02 -11.59
CA ASP A 67 0.97 -16.87 -11.13
C ASP A 67 -0.39 -17.27 -10.51
N LEU A 68 -0.92 -16.44 -9.62
CA LEU A 68 -2.16 -16.72 -8.90
C LEU A 68 -3.36 -16.87 -9.84
N ALA A 69 -3.38 -16.18 -10.99
CA ALA A 69 -4.46 -16.31 -11.97
C ALA A 69 -4.41 -17.68 -12.67
N SER A 70 -3.24 -18.13 -13.09
CA SER A 70 -2.99 -19.46 -13.65
C SER A 70 -3.33 -20.57 -12.66
N LEU A 71 -2.98 -20.41 -11.38
CA LEU A 71 -3.32 -21.38 -10.32
C LEU A 71 -4.83 -21.43 -10.07
N HIS A 72 -5.50 -20.27 -10.05
CA HIS A 72 -6.95 -20.20 -9.94
C HIS A 72 -7.63 -20.88 -11.12
N ALA A 73 -7.15 -20.67 -12.35
CA ALA A 73 -7.64 -21.34 -13.54
C ALA A 73 -7.42 -22.86 -13.47
N LEU A 74 -6.20 -23.30 -13.13
CA LEU A 74 -5.84 -24.72 -13.03
C LEU A 74 -6.74 -25.45 -12.03
N ARG A 75 -6.96 -24.88 -10.85
CA ARG A 75 -7.87 -25.41 -9.83
C ARG A 75 -9.30 -25.62 -10.36
N ARG A 76 -9.79 -24.75 -11.24
CA ARG A 76 -11.15 -24.82 -11.80
C ARG A 76 -11.27 -25.79 -12.98
N THR A 77 -10.17 -26.15 -13.63
CA THR A 77 -10.20 -27.01 -14.82
C THR A 77 -10.35 -28.49 -14.51
N ASN A 78 -9.79 -28.98 -13.39
CA ASN A 78 -9.78 -30.40 -13.06
C ASN A 78 -9.74 -30.64 -11.53
N ARG A 79 -10.58 -31.55 -11.02
CA ARG A 79 -10.65 -31.89 -9.59
C ARG A 79 -9.34 -32.49 -9.05
N ARG A 80 -8.68 -33.35 -9.83
CA ARG A 80 -7.37 -33.91 -9.50
C ARG A 80 -6.28 -32.84 -9.47
N ALA A 81 -6.32 -31.88 -10.40
CA ALA A 81 -5.39 -30.74 -10.35
C ALA A 81 -5.62 -29.89 -9.10
N ALA A 82 -6.88 -29.66 -8.72
CA ALA A 82 -7.21 -29.00 -7.45
C ALA A 82 -6.62 -29.76 -6.26
N GLU A 83 -6.83 -31.07 -6.13
CA GLU A 83 -6.22 -31.88 -5.05
C GLU A 83 -4.71 -31.73 -4.97
N LEU A 84 -4.02 -31.81 -6.12
CA LEU A 84 -2.58 -31.68 -6.16
C LEU A 84 -2.13 -30.27 -5.72
N LEU A 85 -2.84 -29.22 -6.11
CA LEU A 85 -2.60 -27.87 -5.61
C LEU A 85 -2.76 -27.79 -4.09
N TYR A 86 -3.78 -28.43 -3.53
CA TYR A 86 -3.97 -28.47 -2.08
C TYR A 86 -2.93 -29.28 -1.32
N SER A 87 -2.32 -30.29 -1.97
CA SER A 87 -1.17 -31.01 -1.40
C SER A 87 0.10 -30.16 -1.37
N HIS A 88 0.16 -29.07 -2.12
CA HIS A 88 1.28 -28.15 -2.13
C HIS A 88 1.25 -27.23 -0.90
N SER A 89 2.28 -27.29 -0.06
CA SER A 89 2.33 -26.55 1.22
C SER A 89 2.17 -25.03 1.05
N GLU A 90 2.88 -24.42 0.10
CA GLU A 90 2.81 -22.97 -0.12
C GLU A 90 1.40 -22.52 -0.54
N TYR A 91 0.82 -23.16 -1.56
CA TYR A 91 -0.54 -22.88 -2.01
C TYR A 91 -1.55 -23.11 -0.88
N ASN A 92 -1.44 -24.23 -0.15
CA ASN A 92 -2.34 -24.52 0.96
C ASN A 92 -2.27 -23.45 2.06
N ALA A 93 -1.08 -22.96 2.39
CA ALA A 93 -0.89 -21.87 3.34
C ALA A 93 -1.58 -20.57 2.87
N LEU A 94 -1.47 -20.24 1.58
CA LEU A 94 -2.14 -19.08 1.00
C LEU A 94 -3.66 -19.17 1.09
N ILE A 95 -4.23 -20.31 0.70
CA ILE A 95 -5.68 -20.52 0.73
C ILE A 95 -6.22 -20.58 2.17
N THR A 96 -5.42 -21.06 3.12
CA THR A 96 -5.83 -21.19 4.53
C THR A 96 -5.72 -19.86 5.29
N HIS A 97 -4.66 -19.09 5.05
CA HIS A 97 -4.32 -17.94 5.91
C HIS A 97 -4.35 -16.58 5.21
N ALA A 98 -4.36 -16.54 3.88
CA ALA A 98 -4.26 -15.32 3.08
C ALA A 98 -5.25 -15.32 1.91
N TRP A 99 -6.42 -15.93 2.09
CA TRP A 99 -7.40 -16.09 1.02
C TRP A 99 -7.87 -14.76 0.46
N ASP A 100 -8.12 -13.77 1.33
CA ASP A 100 -8.50 -12.42 0.91
C ASP A 100 -7.44 -11.75 0.05
N ALA A 101 -6.15 -12.06 0.24
CA ALA A 101 -5.07 -11.54 -0.62
C ALA A 101 -5.13 -12.17 -2.02
N VAL A 102 -5.35 -13.48 -2.10
CA VAL A 102 -5.51 -14.19 -3.38
C VAL A 102 -6.74 -13.68 -4.13
N ARG A 103 -7.86 -13.51 -3.43
CA ARG A 103 -9.11 -12.97 -4.01
C ARG A 103 -8.97 -11.51 -4.42
N GLY A 104 -8.36 -10.69 -3.56
CA GLY A 104 -8.04 -9.30 -3.84
C GLY A 104 -7.26 -9.18 -5.14
N ALA A 105 -6.17 -9.93 -5.27
CA ALA A 105 -5.32 -9.91 -6.46
C ALA A 105 -6.09 -10.32 -7.74
N LEU A 106 -7.01 -11.28 -7.64
CA LEU A 106 -7.86 -11.67 -8.77
C LEU A 106 -8.87 -10.57 -9.13
N CYS A 107 -9.48 -9.92 -8.13
CA CYS A 107 -10.47 -8.88 -8.33
C CYS A 107 -9.89 -7.59 -8.94
N ILE A 108 -8.66 -7.24 -8.57
CA ILE A 108 -7.99 -6.02 -9.06
C ILE A 108 -7.07 -6.28 -10.27
N ASP A 109 -7.08 -7.51 -10.82
CA ASP A 109 -6.31 -7.96 -11.99
C ASP A 109 -4.77 -7.99 -11.80
N THR A 110 -4.27 -8.04 -10.55
CA THR A 110 -2.83 -8.17 -10.25
C THR A 110 -2.36 -9.62 -10.09
N ALA A 111 -3.28 -10.59 -10.06
CA ALA A 111 -2.95 -12.01 -9.87
C ALA A 111 -2.02 -12.61 -10.93
N LYS A 112 -1.88 -11.98 -12.11
CA LYS A 112 -0.99 -12.46 -13.19
C LYS A 112 0.49 -12.15 -12.97
N ILE A 113 0.80 -11.14 -12.15
CA ILE A 113 2.17 -10.72 -11.86
C ILE A 113 2.69 -11.25 -10.53
N ILE A 114 1.82 -11.86 -9.72
CA ILE A 114 2.16 -12.42 -8.40
C ILE A 114 2.23 -13.94 -8.53
N THR A 115 3.38 -14.52 -8.20
CA THR A 115 3.56 -15.98 -8.12
C THR A 115 3.13 -16.54 -6.75
N CYS A 116 2.83 -17.84 -6.69
CA CYS A 116 2.56 -18.53 -5.43
C CYS A 116 3.72 -18.36 -4.44
N LYS A 117 4.95 -18.55 -4.91
CA LYS A 117 6.16 -18.41 -4.10
C LYS A 117 6.29 -17.00 -3.52
N GLN A 118 6.15 -15.96 -4.34
CA GLN A 118 6.28 -14.57 -3.89
C GLN A 118 5.27 -14.23 -2.79
N LEU A 119 3.98 -14.57 -2.99
CA LEU A 119 2.96 -14.28 -2.00
C LEU A 119 3.20 -15.07 -0.71
N HIS A 120 3.62 -16.33 -0.82
CA HIS A 120 3.93 -17.18 0.34
C HIS A 120 5.16 -16.66 1.11
N GLU A 121 6.20 -16.20 0.43
CA GLU A 121 7.35 -15.57 1.07
C GLU A 121 6.94 -14.32 1.86
N LYS A 122 6.06 -13.47 1.31
CA LYS A 122 5.55 -12.29 2.00
C LYS A 122 4.60 -12.63 3.14
N LEU A 123 3.83 -13.71 3.03
CA LEU A 123 3.03 -14.24 4.13
C LEU A 123 3.90 -14.71 5.30
N CYS A 124 5.05 -15.31 5.01
CA CYS A 124 6.01 -15.79 6.01
C CYS A 124 7.01 -14.73 6.51
N THR A 125 7.01 -13.55 5.92
CA THR A 125 7.82 -12.41 6.38
C THR A 125 7.03 -11.68 7.46
N GLU A 126 7.67 -11.34 8.58
CA GLU A 126 7.03 -10.57 9.67
C GLU A 126 7.05 -9.07 9.37
N LYS A 127 8.20 -8.60 8.89
CA LYS A 127 8.58 -7.19 8.81
C LYS A 127 8.00 -6.50 7.58
N CYS A 128 7.77 -5.20 7.72
CA CYS A 128 7.42 -4.26 6.68
C CYS A 128 8.62 -4.04 5.76
N ASP A 129 8.40 -4.10 4.45
CA ASP A 129 9.43 -3.85 3.43
C ASP A 129 9.91 -2.39 3.41
N GLY A 130 9.15 -1.46 4.01
CA GLY A 130 9.49 -0.03 4.06
C GLY A 130 10.31 0.38 5.29
N CYS A 131 9.84 0.03 6.49
CA CYS A 131 10.43 0.51 7.76
C CYS A 131 10.95 -0.60 8.68
N GLY A 132 10.69 -1.87 8.39
CA GLY A 132 11.12 -2.98 9.26
C GLY A 132 10.18 -3.30 10.45
N ASP A 133 9.22 -2.43 10.78
CA ASP A 133 8.17 -2.72 11.78
C ASP A 133 7.30 -3.92 11.37
N PHE A 134 6.41 -4.39 12.25
CA PHE A 134 5.46 -5.44 11.89
C PHE A 134 4.56 -5.03 10.71
N GLY A 135 4.64 -5.80 9.62
CA GLY A 135 3.85 -5.56 8.42
C GLY A 135 2.48 -6.21 8.50
N GLY A 136 1.46 -5.54 9.04
CA GLY A 136 0.12 -6.12 9.19
C GLY A 136 -0.69 -6.30 7.89
N TYR A 137 -0.16 -5.86 6.75
CA TYR A 137 -0.88 -5.78 5.48
C TYR A 137 -0.01 -6.19 4.29
N LEU A 138 -0.67 -6.49 3.17
CA LEU A 138 -0.06 -6.69 1.87
C LEU A 138 -0.53 -5.62 0.89
N TYR A 139 0.41 -5.02 0.18
CA TYR A 139 0.19 -4.18 -0.97
C TYR A 139 0.25 -5.02 -2.25
N LEU A 140 -0.92 -5.27 -2.84
CA LEU A 140 -1.09 -6.24 -3.92
C LEU A 140 -0.66 -5.75 -5.31
N LEU A 141 -0.28 -4.48 -5.47
CA LEU A 141 0.18 -3.96 -6.75
C LEU A 141 1.59 -4.47 -7.09
N THR A 142 2.45 -4.58 -6.08
CA THR A 142 3.84 -5.09 -6.21
C THR A 142 4.16 -6.23 -5.24
N CYS A 143 3.14 -6.80 -4.58
CA CYS A 143 3.26 -7.88 -3.60
C CYS A 143 4.28 -7.56 -2.49
N LYS A 144 4.13 -6.40 -1.84
CA LYS A 144 4.95 -5.97 -0.70
C LYS A 144 4.21 -6.15 0.62
N ARG A 145 4.92 -6.49 1.68
CA ARG A 145 4.42 -6.53 3.05
C ARG A 145 4.63 -5.15 3.68
N VAL A 146 3.56 -4.55 4.20
CA VAL A 146 3.57 -3.16 4.67
C VAL A 146 2.88 -3.02 6.02
N CYS A 147 3.38 -2.12 6.86
CA CYS A 147 2.70 -1.68 8.07
C CYS A 147 1.70 -0.56 7.72
N PHE A 148 0.80 -0.24 8.68
CA PHE A 148 -0.21 0.80 8.46
C PHE A 148 0.41 2.14 8.06
N VAL A 149 1.32 2.64 8.91
CA VAL A 149 2.01 3.92 8.75
C VAL A 149 2.67 4.04 7.37
N CYS A 150 3.39 3.00 6.94
CA CYS A 150 4.05 3.01 5.63
C CYS A 150 3.08 3.20 4.48
N PHE A 151 2.01 2.39 4.39
CA PHE A 151 1.12 2.50 3.24
C PHE A 151 0.24 3.73 3.30
N SER A 152 -0.05 4.27 4.49
CA SER A 152 -0.87 5.48 4.66
C SER A 152 -0.10 6.78 4.45
N GLU A 153 1.22 6.78 4.58
CA GLU A 153 2.03 8.01 4.56
C GLU A 153 3.02 8.05 3.39
N ARG A 154 3.74 6.96 3.10
CA ARG A 154 4.83 7.01 2.11
C ARG A 154 4.31 7.07 0.68
N LYS A 155 4.91 7.94 -0.15
CA LYS A 155 4.49 8.20 -1.54
C LYS A 155 4.57 6.97 -2.45
N ARG A 156 5.50 6.05 -2.17
CA ARG A 156 5.66 4.79 -2.93
C ARG A 156 4.46 3.85 -2.86
N TYR A 157 3.62 3.96 -1.81
CA TYR A 157 2.41 3.15 -1.63
C TYR A 157 1.13 3.93 -1.95
N PHE A 158 1.24 4.98 -2.76
CA PHE A 158 0.10 5.75 -3.25
C PHE A 158 -0.13 5.45 -4.73
N PRO A 159 -1.01 4.49 -5.09
CA PRO A 159 -1.34 4.25 -6.49
C PRO A 159 -1.90 5.52 -7.15
N VAL A 160 -1.49 5.79 -8.40
CA VAL A 160 -1.93 6.98 -9.14
C VAL A 160 -2.61 6.61 -10.46
N PRO A 161 -3.52 7.45 -10.99
CA PRO A 161 -4.04 7.25 -12.35
C PRO A 161 -2.91 7.31 -13.40
N PRO A 162 -2.99 6.56 -14.52
CA PRO A 162 -1.99 6.57 -15.58
C PRO A 162 -1.65 7.98 -16.10
N SER A 163 -2.67 8.83 -16.27
CA SER A 163 -2.48 10.22 -16.71
C SER A 163 -1.69 11.07 -15.72
N LEU A 164 -1.85 10.82 -14.43
CA LEU A 164 -1.07 11.47 -13.39
C LEU A 164 0.36 10.93 -13.38
N ALA A 165 0.56 9.62 -13.55
CA ALA A 165 1.89 9.03 -13.66
C ALA A 165 2.68 9.62 -14.84
N CYS A 166 2.08 9.70 -16.03
CA CYS A 166 2.70 10.32 -17.21
C CYS A 166 3.16 11.75 -16.93
N ARG A 167 2.34 12.54 -16.25
CA ARG A 167 2.64 13.95 -15.97
C ARG A 167 3.66 14.12 -14.85
N LYS A 168 3.49 13.37 -13.76
CA LYS A 168 4.31 13.47 -12.56
C LYS A 168 5.74 12.99 -12.78
N TYR A 169 5.92 11.94 -13.58
CA TYR A 169 7.24 11.33 -13.83
C TYR A 169 7.76 11.60 -15.25
N TRP A 170 7.03 12.40 -16.03
CA TRP A 170 7.32 12.71 -17.43
C TRP A 170 7.68 11.47 -18.26
N ILE A 171 6.78 10.48 -18.23
CA ILE A 171 6.90 9.21 -18.95
C ILE A 171 5.76 9.04 -19.95
N SER A 172 6.03 8.35 -21.07
CA SER A 172 5.02 8.13 -22.11
C SER A 172 3.93 7.15 -21.64
N SER A 173 2.74 7.23 -22.24
CA SER A 173 1.65 6.27 -21.96
C SER A 173 2.08 4.83 -22.25
N GLU A 174 2.89 4.63 -23.30
CA GLU A 174 3.41 3.31 -23.69
C GLU A 174 4.25 2.69 -22.57
N VAL A 175 5.06 3.49 -21.88
CA VAL A 175 5.83 3.02 -20.72
C VAL A 175 4.90 2.71 -19.55
N VAL A 176 3.95 3.59 -19.27
CA VAL A 176 2.98 3.42 -18.16
C VAL A 176 2.16 2.13 -18.32
N ASP A 177 1.78 1.77 -19.54
CA ASP A 177 1.01 0.56 -19.83
C ASP A 177 1.79 -0.73 -19.51
N THR A 178 3.12 -0.67 -19.42
CA THR A 178 3.97 -1.81 -19.03
C THR A 178 4.14 -1.97 -17.52
N LEU A 179 3.78 -0.94 -16.75
CA LEU A 179 3.98 -0.93 -15.30
C LEU A 179 2.92 -1.78 -14.58
N PRO A 180 3.21 -2.23 -13.33
CA PRO A 180 2.20 -2.84 -12.48
C PRO A 180 0.98 -1.93 -12.32
N HIS A 181 -0.18 -2.43 -12.73
CA HIS A 181 -1.44 -1.70 -12.68
C HIS A 181 -2.55 -2.56 -12.11
N MET A 182 -3.61 -1.91 -11.65
CA MET A 182 -4.82 -2.54 -11.16
C MET A 182 -6.07 -1.91 -11.73
N LYS A 183 -7.15 -2.70 -11.72
CA LYS A 183 -8.52 -2.20 -11.87
C LYS A 183 -9.12 -2.03 -10.49
N VAL A 184 -9.77 -0.89 -10.27
CA VAL A 184 -10.45 -0.62 -9.00
C VAL A 184 -11.64 -1.54 -8.84
N MET A 185 -11.71 -2.19 -7.67
CA MET A 185 -12.92 -2.84 -7.23
C MET A 185 -13.88 -1.78 -6.66
N PRO A 186 -15.16 -1.79 -7.04
CA PRO A 186 -16.17 -0.91 -6.46
C PRO A 186 -16.27 -1.11 -4.94
N GLY A 187 -16.31 -0.02 -4.18
CA GLY A 187 -16.35 -0.15 -2.73
C GLY A 187 -16.18 1.15 -1.97
N VAL A 188 -16.27 1.06 -0.64
CA VAL A 188 -16.00 2.16 0.29
C VAL A 188 -14.56 2.01 0.77
N TYR A 189 -13.72 2.98 0.41
CA TYR A 189 -12.28 2.97 0.71
C TYR A 189 -11.85 4.14 1.60
N SER A 190 -12.78 5.00 1.97
CA SER A 190 -12.64 5.93 3.09
C SER A 190 -14.02 6.25 3.67
N PRO A 191 -14.11 6.75 4.91
CA PRO A 191 -15.40 7.15 5.51
C PRO A 191 -16.19 8.15 4.66
N ALA A 192 -15.49 8.97 3.86
CA ALA A 192 -16.06 10.06 3.09
C ALA A 192 -16.24 9.77 1.59
N ARG A 193 -15.62 8.71 1.03
CA ARG A 193 -15.59 8.48 -0.43
C ARG A 193 -15.85 7.02 -0.81
N VAL A 194 -16.68 6.85 -1.85
CA VAL A 194 -16.89 5.57 -2.55
C VAL A 194 -15.99 5.56 -3.79
N ALA A 195 -15.19 4.50 -3.97
CA ALA A 195 -14.38 4.35 -5.18
C ALA A 195 -15.25 3.87 -6.34
N SER A 196 -15.04 4.46 -7.53
CA SER A 196 -15.79 4.18 -8.75
C SER A 196 -15.24 2.97 -9.51
N VAL A 197 -16.13 2.31 -10.26
CA VAL A 197 -16.01 0.97 -10.86
C VAL A 197 -15.03 0.89 -12.04
N GLU A 198 -14.62 2.00 -12.64
CA GLU A 198 -13.95 1.99 -13.96
C GLU A 198 -12.54 2.59 -13.97
N SER A 199 -11.95 2.86 -12.80
CA SER A 199 -10.63 3.49 -12.74
C SER A 199 -9.49 2.46 -12.78
N VAL A 200 -8.44 2.79 -13.53
CA VAL A 200 -7.16 2.07 -13.52
C VAL A 200 -6.15 2.90 -12.74
N PHE A 201 -5.33 2.22 -11.95
CA PHE A 201 -4.25 2.83 -11.20
C PHE A 201 -2.94 2.08 -11.43
N VAL A 202 -1.84 2.80 -11.40
CA VAL A 202 -0.48 2.28 -11.55
C VAL A 202 0.32 2.49 -10.28
N ASP A 203 1.33 1.65 -10.09
CA ASP A 203 2.25 1.74 -8.97
C ASP A 203 3.14 2.98 -9.07
N SER A 204 3.12 3.83 -8.04
CA SER A 204 3.91 5.07 -8.02
C SER A 204 5.41 4.82 -7.97
N GLU A 205 5.87 3.80 -7.26
CA GLU A 205 7.30 3.49 -7.18
C GLU A 205 7.83 2.97 -8.52
N SER A 206 7.07 2.10 -9.19
CA SER A 206 7.40 1.61 -10.53
C SER A 206 7.41 2.75 -11.56
N ALA A 207 6.46 3.68 -11.48
CA ALA A 207 6.41 4.85 -12.35
C ALA A 207 7.57 5.82 -12.09
N LEU A 208 7.94 6.03 -10.82
CA LEU A 208 9.13 6.80 -10.46
C LEU A 208 10.39 6.16 -11.04
N ASN A 209 10.58 4.85 -10.84
CA ASN A 209 11.74 4.14 -11.35
C ASN A 209 11.85 4.22 -12.88
N ALA A 210 10.73 4.08 -13.59
CA ALA A 210 10.69 4.25 -15.05
C ALA A 210 11.07 5.68 -15.48
N GLY A 211 10.62 6.70 -14.73
CA GLY A 211 11.04 8.09 -14.95
C GLY A 211 12.54 8.27 -14.72
N LEU A 212 13.07 7.72 -13.63
CA LEU A 212 14.50 7.78 -13.32
C LEU A 212 15.36 7.08 -14.39
N GLU A 213 14.90 5.96 -14.95
CA GLU A 213 15.59 5.27 -16.04
C GLU A 213 15.65 6.11 -17.33
N ILE A 214 14.62 6.92 -17.60
CA ILE A 214 14.55 7.77 -18.80
C ILE A 214 15.36 9.05 -18.62
N HIS A 215 15.24 9.70 -17.46
CA HIS A 215 15.83 11.01 -17.17
C HIS A 215 17.21 10.94 -16.53
N GLY A 216 17.61 9.77 -16.04
CA GLY A 216 18.89 9.49 -15.39
C GLY A 216 18.96 9.89 -13.91
N SER A 217 18.29 10.97 -13.50
CA SER A 217 18.21 11.39 -12.09
C SER A 217 16.86 12.01 -11.75
N SER A 218 16.54 12.02 -10.45
CA SER A 218 15.32 12.66 -9.92
C SER A 218 15.31 14.15 -10.23
N ASP A 219 16.45 14.81 -10.09
CA ASP A 219 16.61 16.24 -10.33
C ASP A 219 16.24 16.64 -11.76
N VAL A 220 16.80 15.93 -12.75
CA VAL A 220 16.57 16.21 -14.17
C VAL A 220 15.12 15.93 -14.54
N MET A 221 14.53 14.86 -13.99
CA MET A 221 13.12 14.55 -14.15
C MET A 221 12.25 15.70 -13.61
N THR A 222 12.51 16.17 -12.38
CA THR A 222 11.75 17.25 -11.74
C THR A 222 11.87 18.54 -12.53
N GLU A 223 13.08 18.94 -12.96
CA GLU A 223 13.30 20.12 -13.80
C GLU A 223 12.53 20.03 -15.12
N THR A 224 12.56 18.87 -15.78
CA THR A 224 11.84 18.63 -17.03
C THR A 224 10.32 18.71 -16.84
N VAL A 225 9.79 18.12 -15.76
CA VAL A 225 8.36 18.20 -15.42
C VAL A 225 7.95 19.65 -15.21
N ILE A 226 8.74 20.41 -14.44
CA ILE A 226 8.46 21.82 -14.15
C ILE A 226 8.46 22.64 -15.45
N GLU A 227 9.49 22.50 -16.28
CA GLU A 227 9.59 23.23 -17.55
C GLU A 227 8.38 22.94 -18.44
N LYS A 228 8.01 21.66 -18.59
CA LYS A 228 6.91 21.25 -19.47
C LYS A 228 5.55 21.67 -18.94
N GLU A 229 5.35 21.66 -17.62
CA GLU A 229 4.09 22.11 -17.05
C GLU A 229 3.97 23.65 -17.10
N MET A 230 5.09 24.38 -16.94
CA MET A 230 5.14 25.82 -17.19
C MET A 230 4.82 26.17 -18.65
N GLU A 231 5.35 25.44 -19.62
CA GLU A 231 4.99 25.59 -21.04
C GLU A 231 3.47 25.44 -21.25
N ARG A 232 2.84 24.44 -20.62
CA ARG A 232 1.39 24.21 -20.73
C ARG A 232 0.57 25.33 -20.10
N ILE A 233 0.99 25.85 -18.96
CA ILE A 233 0.30 26.96 -18.29
C ILE A 233 0.46 28.24 -19.10
N ASN A 234 1.64 28.51 -19.62
CA ASN A 234 1.87 29.67 -20.49
C ASN A 234 1.00 29.59 -21.75
N GLU A 235 0.92 28.41 -22.38
CA GLU A 235 0.06 28.17 -23.53
C GLU A 235 -1.43 28.31 -23.18
N TYR A 236 -1.86 27.83 -22.02
CA TYR A 236 -3.22 28.02 -21.52
C TYR A 236 -3.54 29.51 -21.30
N SER A 237 -2.66 30.23 -20.60
CA SER A 237 -2.79 31.66 -20.33
C SER A 237 -2.82 32.47 -21.61
N ARG A 238 -1.99 32.12 -22.61
CA ARG A 238 -1.97 32.73 -23.94
C ARG A 238 -3.32 32.54 -24.65
N ARG A 239 -3.84 31.31 -24.72
CA ARG A 239 -5.16 31.02 -25.32
C ARG A 239 -6.29 31.77 -24.62
N ARG A 240 -6.24 31.85 -23.29
CA ARG A 240 -7.22 32.59 -22.48
C ARG A 240 -7.17 34.08 -22.78
N TYR A 241 -5.96 34.65 -22.86
CA TYR A 241 -5.76 36.05 -23.22
C TYR A 241 -6.29 36.34 -24.63
N GLU A 242 -5.89 35.54 -25.63
CA GLU A 242 -6.35 35.68 -27.03
C GLU A 242 -7.88 35.57 -27.16
N ALA A 243 -8.51 34.64 -26.44
CA ALA A 243 -9.96 34.48 -26.43
C ALA A 243 -10.70 35.67 -25.79
N ALA A 244 -10.11 36.34 -24.79
CA ALA A 244 -10.72 37.50 -24.15
C ALA A 244 -10.82 38.74 -25.06
N PHE A 245 -10.00 38.80 -26.12
CA PHE A 245 -10.03 39.87 -27.12
C PHE A 245 -10.65 39.44 -28.46
N SER A 246 -11.21 38.23 -28.55
CA SER A 246 -11.93 37.74 -29.72
C SER A 246 -13.39 38.22 -29.71
N GLU A 247 -13.94 38.56 -30.88
CA GLU A 247 -15.37 38.89 -31.05
C GLU A 247 -16.27 37.63 -31.14
N GLU A 248 -15.68 36.43 -31.16
CA GLU A 248 -16.42 35.16 -31.19
C GLU A 248 -17.08 34.84 -29.82
N ASP A 249 -18.23 34.15 -29.85
CA ASP A 249 -18.89 33.68 -28.64
C ASP A 249 -17.92 32.85 -27.77
N PRO A 250 -17.79 33.17 -26.47
CA PRO A 250 -16.84 32.48 -25.61
C PRO A 250 -17.20 31.00 -25.49
N LYS A 251 -16.34 30.13 -26.05
CA LYS A 251 -16.39 28.70 -25.76
C LYS A 251 -16.18 28.49 -24.27
N PRO A 252 -16.87 27.53 -23.62
CA PRO A 252 -16.62 27.22 -22.22
C PRO A 252 -15.15 26.85 -22.05
N PHE A 253 -14.41 27.71 -21.34
CA PHE A 253 -13.01 27.44 -20.99
C PHE A 253 -13.03 26.38 -19.90
N VAL A 254 -12.53 25.19 -20.22
CA VAL A 254 -12.18 24.19 -19.19
C VAL A 254 -11.00 24.79 -18.46
N GLU A 255 -11.15 25.05 -17.14
CA GLU A 255 -10.02 25.43 -16.29
C GLU A 255 -8.87 24.46 -16.56
N PRO A 256 -7.59 24.92 -16.51
CA PRO A 256 -6.52 23.96 -16.54
C PRO A 256 -6.81 23.04 -15.35
N PRO A 257 -6.75 21.70 -15.53
CA PRO A 257 -6.89 20.83 -14.38
C PRO A 257 -5.93 21.38 -13.32
N GLU A 258 -6.37 21.56 -12.08
CA GLU A 258 -5.53 22.03 -10.98
C GLU A 258 -4.27 21.16 -10.94
N VAL A 259 -3.18 21.59 -11.57
CA VAL A 259 -2.01 20.71 -11.81
C VAL A 259 -0.74 21.24 -11.18
N PHE A 260 -0.76 22.45 -10.63
CA PHE A 260 0.40 22.85 -9.85
C PHE A 260 0.53 22.10 -8.53
N LEU A 261 -0.57 21.58 -8.01
CA LEU A 261 -0.54 20.76 -6.82
C LEU A 261 -0.97 19.36 -7.21
N SER A 262 -0.08 18.41 -6.98
CA SER A 262 -0.33 17.39 -5.97
C SER A 262 -1.52 17.77 -5.07
N ARG A 263 -2.77 17.65 -5.56
CA ARG A 263 -3.94 17.70 -4.70
C ARG A 263 -3.63 16.66 -3.66
N CYS A 264 -3.41 17.15 -2.44
CA CYS A 264 -2.56 16.50 -1.48
C CYS A 264 -2.93 15.03 -1.47
N ASP A 265 -1.93 14.17 -1.46
CA ASP A 265 -2.17 12.76 -1.26
C ASP A 265 -3.15 12.52 -0.08
N GLU A 266 -3.41 13.50 0.80
CA GLU A 266 -4.45 13.47 1.84
C GLU A 266 -4.19 12.32 2.82
N ARG A 267 -3.05 11.63 2.67
CA ARG A 267 -2.53 10.51 3.43
C ARG A 267 -3.65 9.52 3.75
N VAL A 268 -3.87 9.25 5.03
CA VAL A 268 -4.92 8.36 5.55
C VAL A 268 -6.33 8.64 5.04
N ASN A 269 -6.63 9.86 4.58
CA ASN A 269 -7.97 10.23 4.10
C ASN A 269 -8.18 9.90 2.62
N ASN A 270 -7.13 9.54 1.90
CA ASN A 270 -7.23 9.27 0.48
C ASN A 270 -7.53 7.80 0.19
N PRO A 271 -8.68 7.52 -0.45
CA PRO A 271 -9.10 6.15 -0.71
C PRO A 271 -8.10 5.39 -1.60
N HIS A 272 -7.29 6.08 -2.42
CA HIS A 272 -6.36 5.42 -3.33
C HIS A 272 -5.34 4.54 -2.60
N ARG A 273 -4.92 4.95 -1.39
CA ARG A 273 -3.97 4.20 -0.56
C ARG A 273 -4.50 2.85 -0.09
N PHE A 274 -5.82 2.68 -0.06
CA PHE A 274 -6.48 1.48 0.46
C PHE A 274 -6.94 0.52 -0.64
N LEU A 275 -6.94 0.96 -1.91
CA LEU A 275 -7.43 0.20 -3.07
C LEU A 275 -6.73 -1.15 -3.28
N ALA A 276 -5.43 -1.22 -2.97
CA ALA A 276 -4.60 -2.41 -3.16
C ALA A 276 -4.15 -3.06 -1.85
N ILE A 277 -4.75 -2.69 -0.72
CA ILE A 277 -4.33 -3.13 0.61
C ILE A 277 -5.22 -4.26 1.10
N VAL A 278 -4.61 -5.33 1.58
CA VAL A 278 -5.31 -6.44 2.25
C VAL A 278 -4.62 -6.75 3.58
N PRO A 279 -5.36 -6.83 4.71
CA PRO A 279 -4.82 -7.31 5.97
C PRO A 279 -4.28 -8.74 5.81
N ALA A 280 -3.08 -8.99 6.31
CA ALA A 280 -2.46 -10.31 6.20
C ALA A 280 -1.75 -10.69 7.49
N PRO A 281 -2.02 -11.88 8.06
CA PRO A 281 -1.25 -12.35 9.19
C PRO A 281 0.21 -12.59 8.77
N TRP A 282 1.08 -12.73 9.76
CA TRP A 282 2.40 -13.32 9.58
C TRP A 282 2.29 -14.81 9.88
N LEU A 283 2.66 -15.66 8.92
CA LEU A 283 2.73 -17.11 9.11
C LEU A 283 4.13 -17.51 9.58
N ASN A 284 4.25 -17.84 10.86
CA ASN A 284 5.50 -18.31 11.44
C ASN A 284 5.80 -19.74 10.95
N LYS A 285 6.79 -19.89 10.06
CA LYS A 285 7.17 -21.20 9.49
C LYS A 285 7.54 -22.24 10.54
N SER A 286 8.19 -21.83 11.63
CA SER A 286 8.67 -22.74 12.67
C SER A 286 7.53 -23.28 13.53
N LYS A 287 6.54 -22.44 13.83
CA LYS A 287 5.40 -22.79 14.69
C LYS A 287 4.18 -23.26 13.90
N GLN A 288 4.11 -23.01 12.59
CA GLN A 288 2.92 -23.19 11.75
C GLN A 288 1.69 -22.45 12.31
N LEU A 289 1.94 -21.29 12.93
CA LEU A 289 0.93 -20.45 13.55
C LEU A 289 0.92 -19.07 12.89
N THR A 290 -0.27 -18.49 12.79
CA THR A 290 -0.46 -17.13 12.30
C THR A 290 -0.52 -16.14 13.44
N GLU A 291 0.24 -15.07 13.33
CA GLU A 291 0.23 -13.94 14.27
C GLU A 291 -0.24 -12.68 13.53
N GLN A 292 -1.16 -11.91 14.12
CA GLN A 292 -1.70 -10.68 13.51
C GLN A 292 -1.01 -9.40 14.01
N GLY A 293 -0.13 -9.53 14.99
CA GLY A 293 0.39 -8.42 15.79
C GLY A 293 -0.69 -7.84 16.73
N PHE A 294 -0.26 -7.01 17.66
CA PHE A 294 -1.15 -6.31 18.60
C PHE A 294 -0.80 -4.81 18.67
N HIS A 295 -1.74 -4.02 19.18
CA HIS A 295 -1.58 -2.59 19.37
C HIS A 295 -1.16 -2.28 20.82
N CYS A 296 -0.44 -1.18 20.99
CA CYS A 296 -0.05 -0.66 22.28
C CYS A 296 -1.19 0.20 22.87
N ILE A 297 -1.66 -0.11 24.08
CA ILE A 297 -2.68 0.70 24.78
C ILE A 297 -2.14 2.10 25.11
N GLY A 298 -0.85 2.21 25.45
CA GLY A 298 -0.20 3.49 25.75
C GLY A 298 -0.13 4.47 24.56
N CYS A 299 -0.40 3.98 23.34
CA CYS A 299 -0.36 4.72 22.10
C CYS A 299 -1.75 5.06 21.54
N GLU A 300 -2.84 4.69 22.21
CA GLU A 300 -4.20 4.68 21.62
C GLU A 300 -4.63 6.02 21.01
N ASP A 301 -4.27 7.14 21.64
CA ASP A 301 -4.65 8.49 21.22
C ASP A 301 -3.55 9.23 20.44
N LEU A 302 -2.48 8.52 20.03
CA LEU A 302 -1.29 9.13 19.44
C LEU A 302 -1.16 8.82 17.95
N GLU A 303 -0.83 9.83 17.17
CA GLU A 303 -0.73 9.73 15.70
C GLU A 303 0.70 9.91 15.19
N LYS A 304 1.64 10.32 16.06
CA LYS A 304 3.04 10.53 15.70
C LYS A 304 3.88 9.31 16.02
N MET A 305 4.84 8.99 15.15
CA MET A 305 5.90 8.04 15.48
C MET A 305 6.76 8.59 16.64
N PRO A 306 7.29 7.73 17.52
CA PRO A 306 7.19 6.26 17.54
C PRO A 306 5.88 5.70 18.13
N PHE A 307 4.97 6.58 18.58
CA PHE A 307 3.75 6.24 19.32
C PHE A 307 2.48 6.06 18.46
N HIS A 308 2.59 5.88 17.14
CA HIS A 308 1.42 5.84 16.27
C HIS A 308 0.46 4.69 16.64
N HIS A 309 -0.79 4.98 17.00
CA HIS A 309 -1.78 4.02 17.54
C HIS A 309 -2.03 2.79 16.65
N ARG A 310 -1.96 2.97 15.31
CA ARG A 310 -2.10 1.87 14.33
C ARG A 310 -0.83 1.04 14.08
N ARG A 311 0.29 1.37 14.72
CA ARG A 311 1.50 0.53 14.71
C ARG A 311 1.17 -0.81 15.39
N ARG A 312 1.69 -1.90 14.85
CA ARG A 312 1.50 -3.26 15.37
C ARG A 312 2.83 -3.83 15.81
N PHE A 313 2.79 -4.71 16.79
CA PHE A 313 3.97 -5.30 17.38
C PHE A 313 3.82 -6.82 17.53
N THR A 314 4.96 -7.53 17.45
CA THR A 314 5.12 -8.87 18.01
C THR A 314 5.58 -8.76 19.46
N ALA A 315 5.60 -9.89 20.19
CA ALA A 315 6.10 -9.90 21.56
C ALA A 315 7.52 -9.33 21.65
N THR A 316 8.40 -9.68 20.69
CA THR A 316 9.79 -9.22 20.64
C THR A 316 9.90 -7.74 20.26
N SER A 317 9.19 -7.28 19.22
CA SER A 317 9.27 -5.87 18.82
C SER A 317 8.59 -4.94 19.83
N PHE A 318 7.73 -5.47 20.69
CA PHE A 318 7.08 -4.69 21.74
C PHE A 318 8.02 -4.40 22.92
N GLU A 319 8.96 -5.29 23.22
CA GLU A 319 10.01 -5.02 24.21
C GLU A 319 10.88 -3.84 23.77
N GLU A 320 11.30 -3.82 22.50
CA GLU A 320 12.02 -2.69 21.89
C GLU A 320 11.20 -1.39 21.96
N HIS A 321 9.89 -1.47 21.70
CA HIS A 321 8.98 -0.32 21.84
C HIS A 321 8.92 0.21 23.28
N LEU A 322 8.89 -0.65 24.30
CA LEU A 322 8.89 -0.22 25.70
C LEU A 322 10.23 0.43 26.12
N GLU A 323 11.36 -0.01 25.55
CA GLU A 323 12.65 0.65 25.77
C GLU A 323 12.69 2.06 25.15
N GLU A 324 12.14 2.20 23.95
CA GLU A 324 12.05 3.47 23.21
C GLU A 324 11.06 4.44 23.87
N CYS A 325 9.86 3.97 24.21
CA CYS A 325 8.72 4.80 24.64
C CYS A 325 8.54 4.88 26.17
N GLY A 326 9.23 4.04 26.93
CA GLY A 326 9.07 3.90 28.38
C GLY A 326 7.88 3.03 28.77
N GLU A 327 7.85 2.60 30.04
CA GLU A 327 6.79 1.75 30.58
C GLU A 327 5.40 2.42 30.54
N ILE A 328 4.35 1.61 30.48
CA ILE A 328 2.98 2.09 30.40
C ILE A 328 2.39 2.15 31.81
N ASN A 329 2.13 3.36 32.28
CA ASN A 329 1.52 3.65 33.58
C ASN A 329 0.13 4.25 33.36
N GLN A 330 -0.90 3.65 33.95
CA GLN A 330 -2.29 4.11 33.83
C GLN A 330 -2.77 4.28 32.36
N GLY A 331 -2.29 3.42 31.46
CA GLY A 331 -2.67 3.45 30.05
C GLY A 331 -1.94 4.50 29.20
N LYS A 332 -0.85 5.11 29.70
CA LYS A 332 0.01 6.04 28.94
C LYS A 332 1.48 5.70 29.11
N HIS A 333 2.29 6.03 28.11
CA HIS A 333 3.75 5.89 28.19
C HIS A 333 4.36 6.89 29.17
N ALA A 334 5.30 6.45 30.00
CA ALA A 334 5.96 7.29 31.01
C ALA A 334 6.79 8.43 30.40
N LYS A 335 7.39 8.23 29.21
CA LYS A 335 8.11 9.30 28.49
C LYS A 335 7.15 10.31 27.85
N PHE A 336 5.88 9.97 27.67
CA PHE A 336 4.85 10.84 27.09
C PHE A 336 4.30 11.87 28.11
N GLY A 337 5.14 12.36 29.02
CA GLY A 337 4.73 13.32 30.05
C GLY A 337 5.85 13.85 30.94
N SER A 338 7.12 13.63 30.58
CA SER A 338 8.28 14.07 31.37
C SER A 338 9.10 15.20 30.74
N GLU A 339 8.72 15.68 29.55
CA GLU A 339 9.36 16.84 28.90
C GLU A 339 8.29 17.84 28.48
N ASP A 340 8.59 19.12 28.74
CA ASP A 340 7.73 20.30 28.67
C ASP A 340 7.12 20.57 27.28
N ASP A 341 6.00 19.92 26.95
CA ASP A 341 5.14 20.33 25.82
C ASP A 341 3.72 20.67 26.32
N GLN A 342 3.65 21.72 27.15
CA GLN A 342 2.47 22.58 27.22
C GLN A 342 2.75 23.87 26.44
N ASP A 343 3.12 23.76 25.17
CA ASP A 343 3.05 24.89 24.26
C ASP A 343 1.69 24.87 23.54
N GLU A 344 0.79 25.63 24.16
CA GLU A 344 -0.27 26.43 23.59
C GLU A 344 -0.97 25.92 22.32
N ASP A 345 -2.22 25.51 22.53
CA ASP A 345 -3.33 25.63 21.59
C ASP A 345 -3.47 27.09 21.13
N GLN A 346 -2.66 27.50 20.15
CA GLN A 346 -2.90 28.66 19.30
C GLN A 346 -2.66 28.22 17.86
N GLY A 347 -3.76 28.10 17.13
CA GLY A 347 -3.74 27.67 15.73
C GLY A 347 -2.93 28.61 14.86
N GLU A 348 -1.80 28.10 14.35
CA GLU A 348 -1.22 28.46 13.07
C GLU A 348 -0.69 27.18 12.42
N ASP A 349 -1.35 26.78 11.34
CA ASP A 349 -0.97 25.66 10.47
C ASP A 349 0.35 26.01 9.76
N GLN A 350 1.47 25.65 10.38
CA GLN A 350 2.77 25.61 9.73
C GLN A 350 3.29 24.17 9.84
N GLY A 351 3.25 23.47 8.69
CA GLY A 351 3.72 22.10 8.57
C GLY A 351 5.21 22.01 8.86
N GLU A 352 5.55 21.46 10.02
CA GLU A 352 6.91 21.06 10.36
C GLU A 352 7.11 19.55 10.13
N ASP A 353 7.84 19.30 9.04
CA ASP A 353 8.89 18.31 8.84
C ASP A 353 9.18 17.36 10.02
N GLN A 354 8.65 16.14 9.94
CA GLN A 354 9.00 15.05 10.87
C GLN A 354 9.61 13.89 10.09
N GLY A 355 10.92 13.72 10.26
CA GLY A 355 11.63 12.46 10.01
C GLY A 355 11.48 11.89 8.61
N GLU A 356 11.71 12.70 7.58
CA GLU A 356 11.82 12.24 6.21
C GLU A 356 13.12 11.43 6.04
N ASP A 357 12.99 10.20 5.53
CA ASP A 357 14.10 9.47 4.93
C ASP A 357 14.65 10.38 3.81
N PRO A 358 15.94 10.76 3.78
CA PRO A 358 16.48 11.72 2.81
C PRO A 358 16.35 11.28 1.34
N ASP A 359 15.87 10.05 1.11
CA ASP A 359 15.59 9.47 -0.20
C ASP A 359 14.10 9.62 -0.65
N ASP A 360 13.16 10.11 0.19
CA ASP A 360 11.71 10.13 -0.12
C ASP A 360 11.12 11.55 -0.37
N GLU A 361 11.87 12.62 -0.09
CA GLU A 361 11.57 14.00 -0.54
C GLU A 361 12.79 14.67 -1.18
N ASP A 362 12.70 15.04 -2.47
CA ASP A 362 13.64 15.98 -3.08
C ASP A 362 13.39 17.36 -2.45
N PRO A 363 14.38 17.96 -1.75
CA PRO A 363 14.24 19.27 -1.10
C PRO A 363 13.79 20.40 -2.04
N ARG A 364 13.89 20.21 -3.36
CA ARG A 364 13.43 21.16 -4.39
C ARG A 364 11.90 21.18 -4.57
N MET A 365 11.19 20.13 -4.15
CA MET A 365 9.73 20.10 -4.15
C MET A 365 9.12 21.05 -3.11
N ARG A 366 9.83 21.40 -2.02
CA ARG A 366 9.42 22.48 -1.10
C ARG A 366 9.52 23.87 -1.73
N ASN A 367 10.47 24.07 -2.64
CA ASN A 367 10.64 25.32 -3.39
C ASN A 367 9.59 25.51 -4.50
N LEU A 368 8.82 24.46 -4.84
CA LEU A 368 7.68 24.58 -5.75
C LEU A 368 6.59 25.51 -5.17
N GLY A 369 6.36 25.49 -3.85
CA GLY A 369 5.42 26.39 -3.19
C GLY A 369 5.82 27.87 -3.27
N GLN A 370 7.11 28.18 -3.32
CA GLN A 370 7.60 29.55 -3.57
C GLN A 370 7.47 29.95 -5.03
N LEU A 371 7.72 29.03 -5.98
CA LEU A 371 7.49 29.25 -7.40
C LEU A 371 5.98 29.38 -7.73
N GLU A 372 5.12 28.69 -6.99
CA GLU A 372 3.65 28.81 -7.02
C GLU A 372 3.20 30.19 -6.58
N MET A 373 3.73 30.71 -5.46
CA MET A 373 3.49 32.09 -5.04
C MET A 373 3.92 33.09 -6.13
N MET A 374 5.04 32.84 -6.83
CA MET A 374 5.49 33.70 -7.93
C MET A 374 4.65 33.56 -9.21
N ALA A 375 4.13 32.37 -9.52
CA ALA A 375 3.26 32.12 -10.68
C ALA A 375 1.84 32.66 -10.45
N LEU A 376 1.30 32.51 -9.23
CA LEU A 376 0.03 33.11 -8.81
C LEU A 376 0.12 34.64 -8.77
N PHE A 377 1.26 35.21 -8.34
CA PHE A 377 1.50 36.65 -8.44
C PHE A 377 1.48 37.18 -9.89
N ARG A 378 1.89 36.37 -10.88
CA ARG A 378 1.84 36.71 -12.31
C ARG A 378 0.48 36.44 -12.98
N LEU A 379 -0.43 35.77 -12.29
CA LEU A 379 -1.81 35.57 -12.75
C LEU A 379 -2.77 36.64 -12.17
N TRP A 380 -2.33 37.42 -11.19
CA TRP A 380 -3.09 38.51 -10.55
C TRP A 380 -2.59 39.93 -10.90
N PHE A 381 -1.48 40.06 -11.64
CA PHE A 381 -0.97 41.29 -12.25
C PHE A 381 -0.57 41.00 -13.70
#